data_AF-A0A4R3GVJ1-F1
#
_entry.id   AF-A0A4R3GVJ1-F1
#
_cell.length_a   1.000
_cell.length_b   1.000
_cell.length_c   1.000
_cell.angle_alpha   90.00
_cell.angle_beta   90.00
_cell.angle_gamma   90.00
#
_symmetry.space_group_name_H-M   'P 1'
#
loop_
_entity.id
_entity.type
_entity.pdbx_description
1 polymer ?
#
loop_
_entity_poly.entity_id
_entity_poly.type
_entity_poly.pdbx_seq_one_letter_code
_entity_poly.pdbx_strand_id
1 'polypeptide(L)'
;MLIRSRNLYSAALPVQEAANEIAYGDERVKPEEIKKLDAYFKRTLNPQMVVKARPRKNDSAEVYLGEEFLGVIYIDDEDGDRSYNFSMAILDVDL
;
A
#
# COMPACT_ATOMS: atom_id res chain seq x y z
N MET A 1 5.20 -60.51 11.16
CA MET A 1 6.59 -60.08 10.92
C MET A 1 6.59 -58.55 10.93
N LEU A 2 7.14 -57.93 11.98
CA LEU A 2 7.38 -56.48 12.07
C LEU A 2 8.49 -56.09 11.07
N ILE A 3 8.36 -54.94 10.40
CA ILE A 3 9.43 -53.92 10.33
C ILE A 3 8.79 -52.52 10.37
N ARG A 4 9.19 -51.72 11.37
CA ARG A 4 8.99 -50.27 11.48
C ARG A 4 10.02 -49.54 10.62
N SER A 5 9.70 -48.36 10.06
CA SER A 5 10.65 -47.26 9.85
C SER A 5 9.92 -45.93 9.53
N ARG A 6 10.22 -44.89 10.32
CA ARG A 6 9.82 -43.48 10.16
C ARG A 6 10.88 -42.73 9.34
N ASN A 7 10.48 -41.74 8.54
CA ASN A 7 11.06 -40.37 8.48
C ASN A 7 10.20 -39.53 7.50
N LEU A 8 9.45 -38.49 7.89
CA LEU A 8 9.86 -37.14 8.31
C LEU A 8 10.77 -36.43 7.29
N TYR A 9 10.17 -35.89 6.23
CA TYR A 9 10.67 -34.67 5.57
C TYR A 9 9.49 -33.77 5.20
N SER A 10 9.37 -32.71 5.99
CA SER A 10 8.86 -31.41 5.55
C SER A 10 9.60 -31.00 4.28
N ALA A 11 8.88 -30.72 3.20
CA ALA A 11 9.43 -30.05 2.04
C ALA A 11 8.47 -28.94 1.63
N ALA A 12 9.01 -27.73 1.75
CA ALA A 12 8.44 -26.43 1.48
C ALA A 12 7.48 -26.38 0.28
N LEU A 13 6.44 -25.55 0.43
CA LEU A 13 5.67 -25.01 -0.68
C LEU A 13 6.63 -24.49 -1.77
N PRO A 14 6.37 -24.75 -3.06
CA PRO A 14 7.30 -24.37 -4.12
C PRO A 14 7.45 -22.85 -4.16
N VAL A 15 8.69 -22.40 -3.90
CA VAL A 15 9.19 -21.02 -4.02
C VAL A 15 9.35 -20.66 -5.49
N GLN A 16 8.25 -20.76 -6.27
CA GLN A 16 8.27 -20.54 -7.72
C GLN A 16 7.51 -19.28 -8.16
N GLU A 17 7.05 -18.45 -7.21
CA GLU A 17 6.40 -17.16 -7.48
C GLU A 17 7.33 -15.97 -7.19
N ALA A 18 8.64 -16.18 -7.28
CA ALA A 18 9.69 -15.19 -7.02
C ALA A 18 10.48 -14.80 -8.29
N ALA A 19 9.96 -15.11 -9.48
CA ALA A 19 10.69 -14.96 -10.76
C ALA A 19 9.98 -14.04 -11.77
N ASN A 20 9.27 -13.02 -11.29
CA ASN A 20 8.73 -11.93 -12.14
C ASN A 20 9.22 -10.54 -11.69
N GLU A 21 10.43 -10.47 -11.12
CA GLU A 21 11.15 -9.20 -10.90
C GLU A 21 11.93 -8.82 -12.16
N ILE A 22 11.21 -8.35 -13.18
CA ILE A 22 11.83 -7.61 -14.28
C ILE A 22 11.10 -6.26 -14.38
N ALA A 23 11.66 -5.27 -13.69
CA ALA A 23 11.55 -3.83 -13.95
C ALA A 23 10.15 -3.24 -14.23
N TYR A 24 9.19 -3.49 -13.34
CA TYR A 24 8.07 -2.58 -13.12
C TYR A 24 8.02 -2.30 -11.62
N GLY A 25 7.93 -1.02 -11.24
CA GLY A 25 7.98 -0.58 -9.85
C GLY A 25 6.98 -1.29 -8.94
N ASP A 26 7.23 -1.27 -7.63
CA ASP A 26 6.30 -1.83 -6.67
C ASP A 26 5.09 -0.91 -6.54
N GLU A 27 4.03 -1.23 -7.29
CA GLU A 27 2.77 -0.49 -7.26
C GLU A 27 2.12 -0.49 -5.87
N ARG A 28 2.60 -1.29 -4.90
CA ARG A 28 1.97 -1.41 -3.58
C ARG A 28 2.42 -0.33 -2.61
N VAL A 29 1.46 0.37 -2.02
CA VAL A 29 1.67 1.28 -0.88
C VAL A 29 2.21 0.52 0.31
N LYS A 30 3.39 0.93 0.79
CA LYS A 30 4.00 0.36 1.99
C LYS A 30 3.46 1.05 3.24
N PRO A 31 3.27 0.35 4.37
CA PRO A 31 2.80 0.96 5.62
C PRO A 31 3.64 2.16 6.09
N GLU A 32 4.94 2.14 5.81
CA GLU A 32 5.88 3.22 6.12
C GLU A 32 5.61 4.48 5.30
N GLU A 33 5.15 4.32 4.06
CA GLU A 33 4.84 5.42 3.14
C GLU A 33 3.57 6.12 3.55
N ILE A 34 2.56 5.36 4.00
CA ILE A 34 1.34 5.92 4.60
C ILE A 34 1.69 6.82 5.78
N LYS A 35 2.60 6.38 6.67
CA LYS A 35 3.05 7.20 7.81
C LYS A 35 3.78 8.46 7.35
N LYS A 36 4.62 8.38 6.31
CA LYS A 36 5.32 9.54 5.75
C LYS A 36 4.35 10.54 5.12
N LEU A 37 3.38 10.05 4.35
CA LEU A 37 2.32 10.85 3.73
C LEU A 37 1.46 11.53 4.80
N ASP A 38 1.00 10.78 5.80
CA ASP A 38 0.24 11.29 6.94
C ASP A 38 0.99 12.43 7.66
N ALA A 39 2.27 12.22 7.99
CA ALA A 39 3.10 13.24 8.62
C ALA A 39 3.34 14.47 7.71
N TYR A 40 3.43 14.27 6.39
CA TYR A 40 3.54 15.36 5.42
C TYR A 40 2.26 16.20 5.38
N PHE A 41 1.09 15.60 5.22
CA PHE A 41 -0.19 16.32 5.18
C PHE A 41 -0.47 17.06 6.49
N LYS A 42 -0.17 16.44 7.63
CA LYS A 42 -0.32 17.08 8.94
C LYS A 42 0.54 18.33 9.11
N ARG A 43 1.76 18.29 8.58
CA ARG A 43 2.71 19.42 8.65
C ARG A 43 2.40 20.51 7.64
N THR A 44 1.97 20.14 6.43
CA THR A 44 1.86 21.06 5.29
C THR A 44 0.46 21.66 5.16
N LEU A 45 -0.60 20.88 5.43
CA LEU A 45 -2.00 21.29 5.18
C LEU A 45 -2.79 21.44 6.47
N ASN A 46 -3.02 20.35 7.21
CA ASN A 46 -3.83 20.38 8.42
C ASN A 46 -3.46 19.23 9.39
N PRO A 47 -3.13 19.51 10.67
CA PRO A 47 -2.75 18.50 11.68
C PRO A 47 -3.78 17.39 11.94
N GLN A 48 -5.04 17.59 11.57
CA GLN A 48 -6.13 16.63 11.76
C GLN A 48 -6.34 15.70 10.57
N MET A 49 -5.62 15.89 9.46
CA MET A 49 -5.70 14.99 8.30
C MET A 49 -5.19 13.59 8.65
N VAL A 50 -5.80 12.57 8.06
CA VAL A 50 -5.43 11.17 8.26
C VAL A 50 -5.34 10.45 6.92
N VAL A 51 -4.23 9.74 6.69
CA VAL A 51 -4.08 8.86 5.52
C VAL A 51 -4.31 7.41 5.92
N LYS A 52 -5.14 6.69 5.17
CA LYS A 52 -5.52 5.29 5.45
C LYS A 52 -5.29 4.41 4.23
N ALA A 53 -4.77 3.20 4.45
CA ALA A 53 -4.69 2.17 3.41
C ALA A 53 -6.10 1.73 3.00
N ARG A 54 -6.29 1.41 1.73
CA ARG A 54 -7.53 0.77 1.28
C ARG A 54 -7.47 -0.73 1.57
N PRO A 55 -8.51 -1.35 2.17
CA PRO A 55 -8.47 -2.77 2.56
C PRO A 55 -8.33 -3.76 1.39
N ARG A 56 -8.73 -3.36 0.17
CA ARG A 56 -8.80 -4.21 -1.02
C ARG A 56 -7.94 -3.73 -2.18
N LYS A 57 -7.28 -2.58 -2.03
CA LYS A 57 -6.56 -1.86 -3.08
C LYS A 57 -5.20 -1.50 -2.52
N ASN A 58 -4.15 -2.05 -3.11
CA ASN A 58 -2.79 -1.85 -2.62
C ASN A 58 -2.08 -0.70 -3.34
N ASP A 59 -2.63 -0.19 -4.43
CA ASP A 59 -2.07 0.86 -5.31
C ASP A 59 -2.27 2.29 -4.80
N SER A 60 -2.86 2.44 -3.62
CA SER A 60 -3.49 3.70 -3.23
C SER A 60 -3.90 3.79 -1.76
N ALA A 61 -4.07 5.03 -1.30
CA ALA A 61 -4.53 5.36 0.04
C ALA A 61 -5.65 6.41 -0.01
N GLU A 62 -6.49 6.43 1.01
CA GLU A 62 -7.57 7.41 1.17
C GLU A 62 -7.15 8.48 2.19
N VAL A 63 -7.57 9.71 1.96
CA VAL A 63 -7.27 10.86 2.82
C VAL A 63 -8.56 11.38 3.44
N TYR A 64 -8.53 11.59 4.75
CA TYR A 64 -9.67 12.02 5.54
C TYR A 64 -9.35 13.24 6.38
N LEU A 65 -10.39 14.01 6.71
CA LEU A 65 -10.38 15.01 7.78
C LEU A 65 -11.53 14.69 8.74
N GLY A 66 -11.19 14.14 9.92
CA GLY A 66 -12.19 13.57 10.82
C GLY A 66 -12.90 12.37 10.17
N GLU A 67 -14.22 12.48 9.95
CA GLU A 67 -15.05 11.46 9.30
C GLU A 67 -15.27 11.74 7.80
N GLU A 68 -14.81 12.89 7.30
CA GLU A 68 -15.01 13.32 5.92
C GLU A 68 -13.90 12.78 5.01
N PHE A 69 -14.29 12.22 3.87
CA PHE A 69 -13.38 11.76 2.83
C PHE A 69 -13.01 12.94 1.93
N LEU A 70 -11.71 13.23 1.81
CA LEU A 70 -11.20 14.33 0.99
C LEU A 70 -10.72 13.87 -0.39
N GLY A 71 -10.10 12.69 -0.48
CA GLY A 71 -9.51 12.27 -1.74
C GLY A 71 -8.70 10.99 -1.67
N VAL A 72 -8.07 10.67 -2.80
CA VAL A 72 -7.26 9.46 -2.99
C VAL A 72 -5.83 9.86 -3.33
N ILE A 73 -4.88 9.12 -2.77
CA ILE A 73 -3.47 9.14 -3.18
C ILE A 73 -3.23 7.89 -4.03
N TYR A 74 -2.70 8.09 -5.22
CA TYR A 74 -2.19 7.02 -6.09
C TYR A 74 -0.66 7.00 -6.02
N ILE A 75 -0.09 5.80 -5.98
CA ILE A 75 1.34 5.62 -6.18
C ILE A 75 1.61 5.46 -7.66
N ASP A 76 2.67 6.12 -8.08
CA ASP A 76 3.25 5.95 -9.39
C ASP A 76 4.72 5.59 -9.21
N ASP A 77 5.13 4.45 -9.74
CA ASP A 77 6.49 3.91 -9.62
C ASP A 77 6.99 3.55 -11.03
N GLU A 78 7.06 4.57 -11.87
CA GLU A 78 7.65 4.51 -13.21
C GLU A 78 9.18 4.55 -13.12
N ASP A 79 9.85 3.54 -13.69
CA ASP A 79 11.32 3.47 -13.84
C ASP A 79 12.16 3.70 -12.57
N GLY A 80 11.58 3.41 -11.39
CA GLY A 80 12.24 3.59 -10.08
C GLY A 80 12.09 4.98 -9.47
N ASP A 81 11.38 5.88 -10.16
CA ASP A 81 11.01 7.21 -9.66
C ASP A 81 9.68 7.14 -8.92
N ARG A 82 9.75 6.76 -7.64
CA ARG A 82 8.56 6.61 -6.81
C ARG A 82 7.94 7.95 -6.44
N SER A 83 6.74 8.22 -6.95
CA SER A 83 5.98 9.44 -6.74
C SER A 83 4.55 9.17 -6.23
N TYR A 84 3.87 10.23 -5.78
CA TYR A 84 2.56 10.17 -5.15
C TYR A 84 1.66 11.25 -5.71
N ASN A 85 0.53 10.86 -6.30
CA ASN A 85 -0.47 11.79 -6.81
C ASN A 85 -1.65 11.87 -5.84
N PHE A 86 -1.84 13.04 -5.23
CA PHE A 86 -3.03 13.32 -4.42
C PHE A 86 -4.10 13.99 -5.27
N SER A 87 -5.23 13.32 -5.44
CA SER A 87 -6.39 13.82 -6.17
C SER A 87 -7.54 14.08 -5.20
N MET A 88 -7.94 15.35 -5.11
CA MET A 88 -9.08 15.83 -4.32
C MET A 88 -10.09 16.50 -5.27
N ALA A 89 -11.34 16.05 -5.21
CA ALA A 89 -12.43 16.69 -5.93
C ALA A 89 -13.09 17.72 -5.00
N ILE A 90 -13.35 18.92 -5.52
CA ILE A 90 -14.12 19.95 -4.84
C ILE A 90 -15.39 20.14 -5.67
N LEU A 91 -16.56 19.92 -5.06
CA LEU A 91 -17.84 20.11 -5.71
C LEU A 91 -18.47 21.42 -5.26
N ASP A 92 -19.37 21.98 -6.08
CA ASP A 92 -20.09 23.22 -5.76
C ASP A 92 -20.91 23.10 -4.46
N VAL A 93 -21.38 21.89 -4.12
CA VAL A 93 -22.12 21.61 -2.88
C VAL A 93 -21.25 21.65 -1.62
N ASP A 94 -19.92 21.63 -1.78
CA ASP A 94 -18.95 21.61 -0.69
C ASP A 94 -18.32 23.00 -0.44
N LEU A 95 -18.69 24.01 -1.24
CA LEU A 95 -18.23 25.42 -1.15
C LEU A 95 -19.18 26.30 -0.32
#